data_AF-A0A0P9QV80-F1
#
_entry.id   AF-A0A0P9QV80-F1
#
_cell.length_a   1.000
_cell.length_b   1.000
_cell.length_c   1.000
_cell.angle_alpha   90.00
_cell.angle_beta   90.00
_cell.angle_gamma   90.00
#
_symmetry.space_group_name_H-M   'P 1'
#
loop_
_entity.id
_entity.type
_entity.pdbx_description
1 polymer ?
#
loop_
_entity_poly.entity_id
_entity_poly.type
_entity_poly.pdbx_seq_one_letter_code
_entity_poly.pdbx_strand_id
1 'polypeptide(L)'
;MHQTVAFEVDATLNKQQRDDFRDYVQRISGAMNAGKSPVLEKGVSAKVIGINPVDAQLLESREYSAEEICRFYMVDPTLVGYSDKASNWGTGLEQKLLRFLTFTLRSYMRRIEEGISRSLLAPAQRRQIYPEFSIEGLMRADSAARAALYSGMVQNGIYTRDECRMKENLPKMGGNAGVLTVQTNLSPIDKLGQGDDGQAARAALQNWLDQPANSKE
;
A
#
# COMPACT_ATOMS: atom_id res chain seq x y z
N MET A 1 21.96 -2.85 30.65
CA MET A 1 23.21 -2.27 31.19
C MET A 1 22.84 -1.37 32.34
N HIS A 2 23.50 -1.47 33.49
CA HIS A 2 23.29 -0.49 34.57
C HIS A 2 24.10 0.77 34.22
N GLN A 3 23.44 1.93 34.25
CA GLN A 3 24.07 3.21 33.93
C GLN A 3 25.10 3.58 35.00
N THR A 4 26.23 4.14 34.58
CA THR A 4 27.26 4.63 35.50
C THR A 4 26.81 5.95 36.11
N VAL A 5 26.90 6.02 37.43
CA VAL A 5 26.51 7.20 38.20
C VAL A 5 27.76 7.85 38.75
N ALA A 6 27.93 9.15 38.48
CA ALA A 6 28.94 9.98 39.13
C ALA A 6 28.32 10.69 40.31
N PHE A 7 29.07 10.81 41.41
CA PHE A 7 28.66 11.63 42.55
C PHE A 7 29.52 12.89 42.58
N GLU A 8 28.88 14.04 42.43
CA GLU A 8 29.47 15.36 42.57
C GLU A 8 29.29 15.83 44.01
N VAL A 9 30.37 16.34 44.61
CA VAL A 9 30.37 16.80 46.01
C VAL A 9 30.83 18.26 46.04
N ASP A 10 29.99 19.14 46.58
CA ASP A 10 30.19 20.60 46.61
C ASP A 10 31.22 21.07 47.66
N ALA A 11 31.89 20.13 48.34
CA ALA A 11 32.86 20.39 49.41
C ALA A 11 34.16 19.60 49.21
N THR A 12 35.27 20.18 49.68
CA THR A 12 36.57 19.50 49.69
C THR A 12 36.65 18.51 50.86
N LEU A 13 36.50 17.23 50.54
CA LEU A 13 36.54 16.15 51.53
C LEU A 13 37.97 15.92 52.05
N ASN A 14 38.11 15.75 53.37
CA ASN A 14 39.38 15.33 53.97
C ASN A 14 39.71 13.86 53.61
N LYS A 15 40.88 13.35 54.02
CA LYS A 15 41.31 11.99 53.62
C LYS A 15 40.34 10.92 54.13
N GLN A 16 39.95 11.00 55.39
CA GLN A 16 39.10 10.01 56.04
C GLN A 16 37.67 10.02 55.47
N GLN A 17 37.10 11.21 55.23
CA GLN A 17 35.78 11.38 54.63
C GLN A 17 35.68 10.87 53.20
N ARG A 18 36.78 10.95 52.42
CA ARG A 18 36.83 10.36 51.08
C ARG A 18 36.83 8.84 51.12
N ASP A 19 37.52 8.26 52.09
CA ASP A 19 37.62 6.82 52.25
C ASP A 19 36.26 6.25 52.68
N ASP A 20 35.59 6.90 53.64
CA ASP A 20 34.24 6.52 54.09
C ASP A 20 33.19 6.66 52.96
N PHE A 21 33.27 7.72 52.15
CA PHE A 21 32.34 7.95 51.03
C PHE A 21 32.54 6.90 49.91
N ARG A 22 33.78 6.48 49.66
CA ARG A 22 34.06 5.41 48.70
C ARG A 22 33.52 4.07 49.18
N ASP A 23 33.72 3.74 50.45
CA ASP A 23 33.20 2.51 51.04
C ASP A 23 31.67 2.48 51.00
N TYR A 24 31.05 3.64 51.20
CA TYR A 24 29.62 3.82 51.04
C TYR A 24 29.17 3.55 49.59
N VAL A 25 29.79 4.20 48.61
CA VAL A 25 29.49 4.01 47.17
C VAL A 25 29.70 2.57 46.71
N GLN A 26 30.71 1.87 47.25
CA GLN A 26 30.95 0.46 46.96
C GLN A 26 29.85 -0.46 47.48
N ARG A 27 29.28 -0.16 48.66
CA ARG A 27 28.19 -0.96 49.25
C ARG A 27 26.87 -0.80 48.50
N ILE A 28 26.63 0.36 47.90
CA ILE A 28 25.40 0.66 47.15
C ILE A 28 25.52 0.33 45.66
N SER A 29 26.73 0.11 45.13
CA SER A 29 26.97 -0.25 43.74
C SER A 29 26.98 -1.78 43.52
N GLY A 30 26.82 -2.20 42.26
CA GLY A 30 26.83 -3.61 41.84
C GLY A 30 25.45 -4.17 41.50
N ALA A 31 25.42 -5.23 40.67
CA ALA A 31 24.19 -5.83 40.14
C ALA A 31 23.25 -6.36 41.22
N MET A 32 23.80 -6.89 42.33
CA MET A 32 23.02 -7.37 43.48
C MET A 32 22.41 -6.25 44.34
N ASN A 33 22.90 -5.02 44.19
CA ASN A 33 22.41 -3.83 44.89
C ASN A 33 21.63 -2.89 43.96
N ALA A 34 21.41 -3.30 42.70
CA ALA A 34 20.60 -2.57 41.75
C ALA A 34 19.18 -2.38 42.31
N GLY A 35 18.76 -1.12 42.46
CA GLY A 35 17.45 -0.75 43.00
C GLY A 35 17.44 -0.38 44.49
N LYS A 36 18.59 -0.45 45.19
CA LYS A 36 18.71 0.11 46.55
C LYS A 36 18.98 1.61 46.48
N SER A 37 18.16 2.40 47.17
CA SER A 37 18.29 3.86 47.20
C SER A 37 19.50 4.28 48.04
N PRO A 38 20.46 5.02 47.47
CA PRO A 38 21.51 5.62 48.27
C PRO A 38 21.01 6.86 49.01
N VAL A 39 21.48 7.01 50.24
CA VAL A 39 21.37 8.21 51.07
C VAL A 39 22.50 9.13 50.67
N LEU A 40 22.14 10.32 50.17
CA LEU A 40 23.10 11.36 49.81
C LEU A 40 23.10 12.44 50.88
N GLU A 41 24.29 12.79 51.37
CA GLU A 41 24.46 13.86 52.36
C GLU A 41 24.38 15.25 51.71
N LYS A 42 24.18 16.29 52.53
CA LYS A 42 24.01 17.68 52.05
C LYS A 42 25.23 18.11 51.23
N GLY A 43 25.01 18.48 49.97
CA GLY A 43 26.07 18.87 49.03
C GLY A 43 26.62 17.71 48.19
N VAL A 44 26.02 16.52 48.24
CA VAL A 44 26.33 15.40 47.34
C VAL A 44 25.18 15.24 46.33
N SER A 45 25.50 15.27 45.04
CA SER A 45 24.54 15.05 43.97
C SER A 45 24.95 13.87 43.08
N ALA A 46 23.99 13.07 42.63
CA ALA A 46 24.21 11.96 41.72
C ALA A 46 23.87 12.38 40.29
N LYS A 47 24.85 12.32 39.37
CA LYS A 47 24.66 12.55 37.94
C LYS A 47 24.76 11.23 37.20
N VAL A 48 23.64 10.85 36.59
CA VAL A 48 23.60 9.76 35.62
C VAL A 48 24.29 10.25 34.36
N ILE A 49 25.32 9.54 33.93
CA ILE A 49 26.00 9.87 32.69
C ILE A 49 25.19 9.26 31.54
N GLY A 50 24.21 10.04 31.04
CA GLY A 50 23.52 9.88 29.75
C GLY A 50 22.73 8.59 29.50
N ILE A 51 21.98 8.58 28.39
CA ILE A 51 21.80 7.37 27.58
C ILE A 51 23.16 7.12 26.93
N ASN A 52 23.65 5.88 26.93
CA ASN A 52 24.90 5.60 26.25
C ASN A 52 24.73 6.04 24.78
N PRO A 53 25.50 7.00 24.27
CA PRO A 53 25.39 7.43 22.87
C PRO A 53 25.53 6.24 21.91
N VAL A 54 26.19 5.17 22.34
CA VAL A 54 26.26 3.88 21.64
C VAL A 54 24.89 3.20 21.51
N ASP A 55 24.04 3.22 22.54
CA ASP A 55 22.72 2.60 22.49
C ASP A 55 21.79 3.37 21.56
N ALA A 56 21.90 4.71 21.53
CA ALA A 56 21.18 5.57 20.59
C ALA A 56 21.65 5.35 19.14
N GLN A 57 22.97 5.31 18.90
CA GLN A 57 23.55 4.99 17.59
C GLN A 57 23.22 3.57 17.12
N LEU A 58 23.14 2.61 18.03
CA LEU A 58 22.77 1.23 17.71
C LEU A 58 21.30 1.14 17.30
N LEU A 59 20.41 1.93 17.91
CA LEU A 59 19.02 2.02 17.49
C LEU A 59 18.93 2.60 16.07
N GLU A 60 19.59 3.73 15.82
CA GLU A 60 19.63 4.39 14.51
C GLU A 60 20.24 3.48 13.42
N SER A 61 21.29 2.73 13.74
CA SER A 61 21.89 1.74 12.83
C SER A 61 20.93 0.61 12.47
N ARG A 62 20.13 0.13 13.44
CA ARG A 62 19.10 -0.88 13.19
C ARG A 62 17.97 -0.33 12.32
N GLU A 63 17.58 0.93 12.56
CA GLU A 63 16.58 1.61 11.77
C GLU A 63 17.01 1.76 10.31
N TYR A 64 18.26 2.16 10.09
CA TYR A 64 18.86 2.25 8.77
C TYR A 64 18.92 0.88 8.06
N SER A 65 19.27 -0.18 8.81
CA SER A 65 19.31 -1.54 8.27
C SER A 65 17.94 -2.01 7.76
N ALA A 66 16.86 -1.67 8.47
CA ALA A 66 15.51 -1.99 8.02
C ALA A 66 15.14 -1.26 6.73
N GLU A 67 15.55 0.02 6.59
CA GLU A 67 15.34 0.79 5.37
C GLU A 67 16.15 0.24 4.18
N GLU A 68 17.40 -0.20 4.40
CA GLU A 68 18.23 -0.83 3.37
C GLU A 68 17.58 -2.11 2.82
N ILE A 69 17.02 -2.95 3.69
CA ILE A 69 16.28 -4.15 3.27
C ILE A 69 15.08 -3.75 2.41
N CYS A 70 14.28 -2.77 2.85
CA CYS A 70 13.13 -2.27 2.10
C CYS A 70 13.56 -1.74 0.71
N ARG A 71 14.68 -1.02 0.65
CA ARG A 71 15.26 -0.47 -0.58
C ARG A 71 15.71 -1.58 -1.54
N PHE A 72 16.32 -2.65 -1.04
CA PHE A 72 16.72 -3.80 -1.85
C PHE A 72 15.53 -4.45 -2.56
N TYR A 73 14.41 -4.61 -1.85
CA TYR A 73 13.18 -5.17 -2.42
C TYR A 73 12.29 -4.15 -3.14
N MET A 74 12.71 -2.88 -3.23
CA MET A 74 11.90 -1.78 -3.77
C MET A 74 10.52 -1.66 -3.10
N VAL A 75 10.44 -1.94 -1.79
CA VAL A 75 9.22 -1.83 -1.00
C VAL A 75 9.28 -0.56 -0.15
N ASP A 76 8.18 0.19 -0.11
CA ASP A 76 8.10 1.32 0.81
C ASP A 76 8.06 0.81 2.26
N PRO A 77 8.87 1.34 3.19
CA PRO A 77 8.89 0.86 4.56
C PRO A 77 7.52 0.93 5.25
N THR A 78 6.68 1.91 4.89
CA THR A 78 5.33 2.03 5.47
C THR A 78 4.40 0.89 5.06
N LEU A 79 4.65 0.22 3.94
CA LEU A 79 3.90 -0.99 3.54
C LEU A 79 4.29 -2.22 4.36
N VAL A 80 5.45 -2.21 5.01
CA VAL A 80 5.94 -3.29 5.90
C VAL A 80 5.58 -3.02 7.36
N GLY A 81 4.82 -1.95 7.63
CA GLY A 81 4.50 -1.51 8.99
C GLY A 81 5.66 -0.81 9.70
N TYR A 82 6.73 -0.48 8.98
CA TYR A 82 7.88 0.25 9.48
C TYR A 82 7.75 1.74 9.11
N SER A 83 7.35 2.56 10.07
CA SER A 83 7.10 4.00 9.87
C SER A 83 7.79 4.78 10.98
N ASP A 84 8.90 5.44 10.65
CA ASP A 84 9.72 6.21 11.61
C ASP A 84 8.99 7.46 12.14
N LYS A 85 8.31 8.26 11.30
CA LYS A 85 7.74 9.54 11.73
C LYS A 85 6.48 9.90 10.95
N ALA A 86 5.45 10.36 11.68
CA ALA A 86 4.22 10.97 11.19
C ALA A 86 3.54 10.21 10.03
N SER A 87 2.63 9.32 10.42
CA SER A 87 1.79 8.56 9.51
C SER A 87 0.94 9.49 8.63
N ASN A 88 1.37 9.74 7.39
CA ASN A 88 0.48 10.06 6.27
C ASN A 88 -0.33 8.79 5.91
N TRP A 89 -1.03 8.24 6.91
CA TRP A 89 -1.70 6.95 6.83
C TRP A 89 -2.91 6.99 5.89
N GLY A 90 -3.44 8.18 5.63
CA GLY A 90 -4.58 8.39 4.73
C GLY A 90 -4.22 9.07 3.40
N THR A 91 -3.44 10.16 3.43
CA THR A 91 -3.12 10.94 2.23
C THR A 91 -1.89 10.38 1.52
N GLY A 92 -2.11 9.67 0.41
CA GLY A 92 -1.04 9.16 -0.47
C GLY A 92 -0.70 7.69 -0.30
N LEU A 93 -1.44 6.93 0.51
CA LEU A 93 -1.32 5.46 0.56
C LEU A 93 -1.59 4.85 -0.83
N GLU A 94 -2.58 5.34 -1.55
CA GLU A 94 -2.86 4.94 -2.93
C GLU A 94 -1.67 5.18 -3.85
N GLN A 95 -1.00 6.33 -3.74
CA GLN A 95 0.17 6.65 -4.55
C GLN A 95 1.36 5.74 -4.20
N LYS A 96 1.51 5.38 -2.91
CA LYS A 96 2.51 4.40 -2.47
C LYS A 96 2.21 2.99 -2.97
N LEU A 97 0.95 2.56 -2.92
CA LEU A 97 0.49 1.28 -3.47
C LEU A 97 0.67 1.24 -4.99
N LEU A 98 0.36 2.32 -5.69
CA LEU A 98 0.57 2.45 -7.13
C LEU A 98 2.06 2.38 -7.48
N ARG A 99 2.94 3.03 -6.70
CA ARG A 99 4.39 2.93 -6.85
C ARG A 99 4.88 1.49 -6.65
N PHE A 100 4.43 0.83 -5.57
CA PHE A 100 4.77 -0.57 -5.28
C PHE A 100 4.31 -1.52 -6.38
N LEU A 101 3.08 -1.33 -6.88
CA LEU A 101 2.56 -2.09 -8.00
C LEU A 101 3.41 -1.88 -9.27
N THR A 102 3.70 -0.63 -9.61
CA THR A 102 4.35 -0.25 -10.87
C THR A 102 5.81 -0.68 -10.93
N PHE A 103 6.59 -0.39 -9.88
CA PHE A 103 8.03 -0.58 -9.90
C PHE A 103 8.48 -1.93 -9.32
N THR A 104 7.64 -2.57 -8.51
CA THR A 104 8.02 -3.80 -7.81
C THR A 104 7.22 -4.97 -8.35
N LEU A 105 5.92 -5.03 -8.03
CA LEU A 105 5.08 -6.20 -8.32
C LEU A 105 4.97 -6.52 -9.81
N ARG A 106 4.85 -5.50 -10.68
CA ARG A 106 4.64 -5.71 -12.12
C ARG A 106 5.76 -6.54 -12.77
N SER A 107 7.00 -6.36 -12.31
CA SER A 107 8.14 -7.14 -12.80
C SER A 107 8.04 -8.62 -12.40
N TYR A 108 7.63 -8.91 -11.17
CA TYR A 108 7.44 -10.28 -10.68
C TYR A 108 6.22 -10.95 -11.32
N MET A 109 5.09 -10.24 -11.39
CA MET A 109 3.85 -10.71 -12.00
C MET A 109 4.10 -11.14 -13.44
N ARG A 110 4.72 -10.28 -14.25
CA ARG A 110 5.03 -10.58 -15.66
C ARG A 110 5.90 -11.82 -15.81
N ARG A 111 6.92 -11.98 -14.96
CA ARG A 111 7.79 -13.18 -15.01
C ARG A 111 7.01 -14.47 -14.70
N ILE A 112 6.05 -14.40 -13.79
CA ILE A 112 5.18 -15.53 -13.46
C ILE A 112 4.21 -15.81 -14.61
N GLU A 113 3.57 -14.78 -15.19
CA GLU A 113 2.68 -14.91 -16.36
C GLU A 113 3.40 -15.54 -17.56
N GLU A 114 4.61 -15.05 -17.88
CA GLU A 114 5.45 -15.61 -18.94
C GLU A 114 5.86 -17.06 -18.61
N GLY A 115 6.16 -17.37 -17.35
CA GLY A 115 6.44 -18.73 -16.87
C GLY A 115 5.27 -19.69 -17.05
N ILE A 116 4.05 -19.24 -16.72
CA ILE A 116 2.80 -19.98 -16.92
C ILE A 116 2.55 -20.19 -18.41
N SER A 117 2.65 -19.15 -19.23
CA SER A 117 2.44 -19.23 -20.68
C SER A 117 3.43 -20.18 -21.35
N ARG A 118 4.70 -20.17 -20.91
CA ARG A 118 5.73 -21.08 -21.43
C ARG A 118 5.49 -22.55 -21.02
N SER A 119 5.09 -22.79 -19.77
CA SER A 119 5.11 -24.14 -19.19
C SER A 119 3.77 -24.87 -19.28
N LEU A 120 2.64 -24.13 -19.26
CA LEU A 120 1.30 -24.70 -19.19
C LEU A 120 0.50 -24.54 -20.48
N LEU A 121 0.85 -23.59 -21.35
CA LEU A 121 0.14 -23.37 -22.61
C LEU A 121 0.90 -23.96 -23.81
N ALA A 122 0.18 -24.73 -24.63
CA ALA A 122 0.67 -25.20 -25.92
C ALA A 122 0.86 -24.02 -26.90
N PRO A 123 1.79 -24.08 -27.87
CA PRO A 123 2.05 -22.98 -28.79
C PRO A 123 0.82 -22.46 -29.54
N ALA A 124 -0.14 -23.33 -29.86
CA ALA A 124 -1.40 -22.96 -30.50
C ALA A 124 -2.32 -22.15 -29.57
N GLN A 125 -2.35 -22.49 -28.28
CA GLN A 125 -3.21 -21.85 -27.28
C GLN A 125 -2.70 -20.47 -26.86
N ARG A 126 -1.38 -20.23 -26.92
CA ARG A 126 -0.76 -18.93 -26.56
C ARG A 126 -1.24 -17.74 -27.38
N ARG A 127 -1.86 -17.98 -28.56
CA ARG A 127 -2.47 -16.92 -29.39
C ARG A 127 -3.90 -16.60 -29.00
N GLN A 128 -4.57 -17.50 -28.27
CA GLN A 128 -5.98 -17.39 -27.92
C GLN A 128 -6.18 -17.05 -26.44
N ILE A 129 -5.27 -17.54 -25.59
CA ILE A 129 -5.37 -17.44 -24.14
C ILE A 129 -4.04 -16.93 -23.60
N TYR A 130 -4.10 -15.98 -22.67
CA TYR A 130 -2.95 -15.47 -21.97
C TYR A 130 -3.24 -15.44 -20.46
N PRO A 131 -2.28 -15.83 -19.60
CA PRO A 131 -2.40 -15.66 -18.17
C PRO A 131 -2.16 -14.19 -17.82
N GLU A 132 -3.01 -13.62 -16.97
CA GLU A 132 -2.88 -12.26 -16.46
C GLU A 132 -3.28 -12.22 -14.98
N PHE A 133 -2.51 -11.50 -14.17
CA PHE A 133 -2.91 -11.18 -12.80
C PHE A 133 -3.99 -10.10 -12.79
N SER A 134 -5.08 -10.33 -12.04
CA SER A 134 -6.10 -9.31 -11.79
C SER A 134 -5.57 -8.25 -10.81
N ILE A 135 -4.85 -7.27 -11.35
CA ILE A 135 -4.29 -6.12 -10.60
C ILE A 135 -5.41 -5.23 -10.04
N GLU A 136 -6.55 -5.16 -10.73
CA GLU A 136 -7.76 -4.47 -10.28
C GLU A 136 -8.25 -5.00 -8.92
N GLY A 137 -7.87 -6.23 -8.54
CA GLY A 137 -8.08 -6.78 -7.21
C GLY A 137 -7.33 -6.06 -6.09
N LEU A 138 -6.21 -5.40 -6.38
CA LEU A 138 -5.50 -4.54 -5.42
C LEU A 138 -6.34 -3.29 -5.07
N MET A 139 -7.11 -2.79 -6.04
CA MET A 139 -8.12 -1.74 -5.83
C MET A 139 -9.40 -2.27 -5.17
N ARG A 140 -9.50 -3.57 -4.79
CA ARG A 140 -10.70 -4.13 -4.11
C ARG A 140 -10.92 -3.53 -2.74
N ALA A 141 -9.84 -3.04 -2.13
CA ALA A 141 -9.92 -2.28 -0.90
C ALA A 141 -10.77 -1.01 -1.05
N ASP A 142 -10.85 -0.40 -2.25
CA ASP A 142 -11.69 0.76 -2.52
C ASP A 142 -12.78 0.44 -3.56
N SER A 143 -13.92 -0.01 -3.06
CA SER A 143 -15.10 -0.29 -3.89
C SER A 143 -15.71 0.98 -4.50
N ALA A 144 -15.49 2.16 -3.92
CA ALA A 144 -16.04 3.43 -4.41
C ALA A 144 -15.27 3.94 -5.62
N ALA A 145 -13.93 3.99 -5.55
CA ALA A 145 -13.10 4.37 -6.70
C ALA A 145 -13.29 3.43 -7.89
N ARG A 146 -13.44 2.12 -7.64
CA ARG A 146 -13.73 1.14 -8.68
C ARG A 146 -15.09 1.36 -9.35
N ALA A 147 -16.15 1.56 -8.57
CA ALA A 147 -17.49 1.82 -9.10
C ALA A 147 -17.49 3.11 -9.95
N ALA A 148 -16.80 4.16 -9.48
CA ALA A 148 -16.65 5.40 -10.22
C ALA A 148 -15.91 5.21 -11.55
N LEU A 149 -14.82 4.43 -11.57
CA LEU A 149 -14.06 4.11 -12.78
C LEU A 149 -14.93 3.39 -13.81
N TYR A 150 -15.59 2.28 -13.43
CA TYR A 150 -16.42 1.55 -14.39
C TYR A 150 -17.62 2.35 -14.87
N SER A 151 -18.26 3.12 -13.97
CA SER A 151 -19.35 4.02 -14.35
C SER A 151 -18.90 5.01 -15.42
N GLY A 152 -17.75 5.69 -15.22
CA GLY A 152 -17.21 6.63 -16.20
C GLY A 152 -16.83 5.98 -17.53
N MET A 153 -16.17 4.82 -17.50
CA MET A 153 -15.75 4.11 -18.72
C MET A 153 -16.94 3.61 -19.54
N VAL A 154 -17.99 3.12 -18.88
CA VAL A 154 -19.20 2.63 -19.55
C VAL A 154 -20.08 3.77 -20.04
N GLN A 155 -20.19 4.88 -19.29
CA GLN A 155 -20.96 6.06 -19.70
C GLN A 155 -20.35 6.78 -20.90
N ASN A 156 -19.02 6.81 -21.00
CA ASN A 156 -18.29 7.42 -22.10
C ASN A 156 -18.17 6.52 -23.34
N GLY A 157 -18.74 5.31 -23.30
CA GLY A 157 -18.67 4.36 -24.42
C GLY A 157 -17.27 3.82 -24.70
N ILE A 158 -16.38 3.78 -23.68
CA ILE A 158 -15.04 3.18 -23.79
C ILE A 158 -15.11 1.67 -23.55
N TYR A 159 -15.89 1.26 -22.55
CA TYR A 159 -16.12 -0.15 -22.24
C TYR A 159 -17.59 -0.54 -22.37
N THR A 160 -17.81 -1.77 -22.84
CA THR A 160 -19.07 -2.48 -22.71
C THR A 160 -19.23 -2.99 -21.28
N ARG A 161 -20.47 -3.31 -20.87
CA ARG A 161 -20.70 -3.89 -19.53
C ARG A 161 -20.07 -5.27 -19.43
N ASP A 162 -20.06 -6.02 -20.53
CA ASP A 162 -19.43 -7.35 -20.59
C ASP A 162 -17.91 -7.29 -20.44
N GLU A 163 -17.24 -6.24 -20.93
CA GLU A 163 -15.81 -6.03 -20.69
C GLU A 163 -15.52 -5.75 -19.21
N CYS A 164 -16.35 -4.92 -18.54
CA CYS A 164 -16.25 -4.73 -17.09
C CYS A 164 -16.50 -6.04 -16.32
N ARG A 165 -17.43 -6.90 -16.79
CA ARG A 165 -17.66 -8.23 -16.18
C ARG A 165 -16.46 -9.14 -16.33
N MET A 166 -15.85 -9.21 -17.52
CA MET A 166 -14.64 -10.00 -17.74
C MET A 166 -13.49 -9.58 -16.82
N LYS A 167 -13.30 -8.28 -16.65
CA LYS A 167 -12.31 -7.69 -15.73
C LYS A 167 -12.50 -8.13 -14.28
N GLU A 168 -13.76 -8.22 -13.85
CA GLU A 168 -14.15 -8.79 -12.57
C GLU A 168 -14.17 -10.34 -12.55
N ASN A 169 -13.64 -11.00 -13.58
CA ASN A 169 -13.67 -12.46 -13.76
C ASN A 169 -15.10 -13.06 -13.73
N LEU A 170 -16.10 -12.29 -14.17
CA LEU A 170 -17.47 -12.72 -14.34
C LEU A 170 -17.75 -13.11 -15.80
N PRO A 171 -18.62 -14.10 -16.05
CA PRO A 171 -19.00 -14.48 -17.41
C PRO A 171 -19.77 -13.34 -18.09
N LYS A 172 -19.57 -13.19 -19.40
CA LYS A 172 -20.34 -12.28 -20.25
C LYS A 172 -21.82 -12.65 -20.20
N MET A 173 -22.68 -11.64 -20.11
CA MET A 173 -24.14 -11.81 -20.20
C MET A 173 -24.62 -11.79 -21.65
N GLY A 174 -23.89 -11.16 -22.57
CA GLY A 174 -24.29 -11.01 -23.96
C GLY A 174 -25.44 -10.03 -24.16
N GLY A 175 -25.92 -9.92 -25.40
CA GLY A 175 -26.99 -8.98 -25.78
C GLY A 175 -26.58 -7.52 -25.57
N ASN A 176 -27.45 -6.72 -24.95
CA ASN A 176 -27.22 -5.29 -24.73
C ASN A 176 -26.01 -5.00 -23.82
N ALA A 177 -25.53 -5.97 -23.04
CA ALA A 177 -24.34 -5.81 -22.21
C ALA A 177 -23.04 -5.72 -23.03
N GLY A 178 -23.05 -6.26 -24.25
CA GLY A 178 -21.93 -6.23 -25.20
C GLY A 178 -21.94 -5.03 -26.16
N VAL A 179 -22.88 -4.10 -25.98
CA VAL A 179 -23.00 -2.92 -26.85
C VAL A 179 -22.46 -1.69 -26.13
N LEU A 180 -21.65 -0.90 -26.85
CA LEU A 180 -21.20 0.40 -26.38
C LEU A 180 -22.37 1.37 -26.34
N THR A 181 -22.51 2.09 -25.24
CA THR A 181 -23.53 3.13 -25.10
C THR A 181 -22.88 4.41 -24.68
N VAL A 182 -23.50 5.54 -25.05
CA VAL A 182 -23.12 6.86 -24.56
C VAL A 182 -24.35 7.54 -23.97
N GLN A 183 -24.16 8.32 -22.91
CA GLN A 183 -25.23 9.16 -22.37
C GLN A 183 -25.47 10.38 -23.25
N THR A 184 -26.69 10.52 -23.78
CA THR A 184 -27.11 11.68 -24.57
C THR A 184 -27.68 12.77 -23.65
N ASN A 185 -26.85 13.40 -22.82
CA ASN A 185 -27.30 14.43 -21.87
C ASN A 185 -27.36 15.85 -22.47
N LEU A 186 -26.63 16.11 -23.58
CA LEU A 186 -26.53 17.43 -24.24
C LEU A 186 -27.15 17.39 -25.65
N SER A 187 -28.38 16.91 -25.78
CA SER A 187 -29.13 17.08 -27.02
C SER A 187 -29.52 18.55 -27.19
N PRO A 188 -29.36 19.17 -28.37
CA PRO A 188 -29.83 20.53 -28.63
C PRO A 188 -31.31 20.69 -28.25
N ILE A 189 -31.71 21.84 -27.73
CA ILE A 189 -33.10 22.09 -27.31
C ILE A 189 -34.09 21.89 -28.46
N ASP A 190 -33.68 22.15 -29.70
CA ASP A 190 -34.48 21.92 -30.91
C ASP A 190 -34.80 20.44 -31.16
N LYS A 191 -34.05 19.52 -30.54
CA LYS A 191 -34.22 18.07 -30.61
C LYS A 191 -34.83 17.48 -29.33
N LEU A 192 -35.11 18.29 -28.31
CA LEU A 192 -35.81 17.85 -27.10
C LEU A 192 -37.31 17.77 -27.39
N GLY A 193 -37.87 16.55 -27.34
CA GLY A 193 -39.31 16.31 -27.54
C GLY A 193 -39.72 15.89 -28.95
N GLN A 194 -38.80 15.89 -29.93
CA GLN A 194 -39.02 15.17 -31.19
C GLN A 194 -38.82 13.68 -30.92
N GLY A 195 -39.91 12.99 -30.61
CA GLY A 195 -39.97 11.54 -30.57
C GLY A 195 -39.43 10.98 -31.87
N ASP A 196 -38.42 10.14 -31.75
CA ASP A 196 -37.61 9.62 -32.84
C ASP A 196 -38.34 8.49 -33.61
N ASP A 197 -39.65 8.65 -33.85
CA ASP A 197 -40.50 7.65 -34.50
C ASP A 197 -39.99 7.35 -35.91
N GLY A 198 -39.38 8.35 -36.57
CA GLY A 198 -38.78 8.22 -37.88
C GLY A 198 -37.45 7.45 -37.91
N GLN A 199 -36.56 7.61 -36.92
CA GLN A 199 -35.34 6.80 -36.87
C GLN A 199 -35.60 5.43 -36.26
N ALA A 200 -36.55 5.29 -35.32
CA ALA A 200 -36.99 4.00 -34.80
C ALA A 200 -37.63 3.15 -35.91
N ALA A 201 -38.48 3.74 -36.77
CA ALA A 201 -39.05 3.05 -37.93
C ALA A 201 -37.97 2.68 -38.97
N ARG A 202 -37.00 3.57 -39.21
CA ARG A 202 -35.88 3.28 -40.12
C ARG A 202 -34.96 2.18 -39.58
N ALA A 203 -34.62 2.20 -38.30
CA ALA A 203 -33.81 1.18 -37.65
C ALA A 203 -34.54 -0.18 -37.60
N ALA A 204 -35.85 -0.19 -37.38
CA ALA A 204 -36.67 -1.40 -37.46
C ALA A 204 -36.74 -1.96 -38.88
N LEU A 205 -36.89 -1.11 -39.90
CA LEU A 205 -36.86 -1.51 -41.31
C LEU A 205 -35.49 -2.03 -41.74
N GLN A 206 -34.41 -1.41 -41.26
CA GLN A 206 -33.04 -1.82 -41.59
C GLN A 206 -32.70 -3.16 -40.94
N ASN A 207 -33.08 -3.36 -39.67
CA ASN A 207 -32.98 -4.65 -38.99
C ASN A 207 -33.87 -5.74 -39.63
N TRP A 208 -34.97 -5.38 -40.30
CA TRP A 208 -35.81 -6.31 -41.05
C TRP A 208 -35.19 -6.67 -42.42
N LEU A 209 -34.57 -5.70 -43.11
CA LEU A 209 -33.88 -5.91 -44.38
C LEU A 209 -32.58 -6.72 -44.24
N ASP A 210 -31.86 -6.57 -43.11
CA ASP A 210 -30.62 -7.29 -42.83
C ASP A 210 -30.86 -8.73 -42.30
N GLN A 211 -32.12 -9.18 -42.18
CA GLN A 211 -32.40 -10.59 -41.90
C GLN A 211 -32.14 -11.43 -43.16
N PRO A 212 -31.24 -12.44 -43.11
CA PRO A 212 -31.04 -13.34 -44.25
C PRO A 212 -32.36 -14.07 -44.53
N ALA A 213 -32.83 -13.95 -45.77
CA ALA A 213 -34.05 -14.60 -46.24
C ALA A 213 -34.09 -16.07 -45.80
N ASN A 214 -35.16 -16.42 -45.06
CA ASN A 214 -35.55 -17.76 -44.64
C ASN A 214 -34.75 -18.89 -45.30
N SER A 215 -33.90 -19.54 -44.51
CA SER A 215 -33.64 -20.97 -44.64
C SER A 215 -34.98 -21.70 -44.55
N LYS A 216 -35.58 -21.98 -45.70
CA LYS A 216 -36.57 -23.04 -45.85
C LYS A 216 -35.83 -24.33 -46.18
N GLU A 217 -36.27 -25.38 -45.48
CA GLU A 217 -35.82 -26.78 -45.45
C GLU A 217 -34.69 -27.10 -44.45
#